data_AF-A0A402CWT4-F1
#
_entry.id   AF-A0A402CWT4-F1
#
_cell.length_a   1.000
_cell.length_b   1.000
_cell.length_c   1.000
_cell.angle_alpha   90.00
_cell.angle_beta   90.00
_cell.angle_gamma   90.00
#
_symmetry.space_group_name_H-M   'P 1'
#
loop_
_entity.id
_entity.type
_entity.pdbx_description
1 polymer ?
#
loop_
_entity_poly.entity_id
_entity_poly.type
_entity_poly.pdbx_seq_one_letter_code
_entity_poly.pdbx_strand_id
1 'polypeptide(L)'
;MANMGKDFKAPRQADVKQWQKVEQLYNNGYIFSSCGCGGSGDRPATLQEVQPFLAEQKRLKAEWIRQAVIQKRAVELSEKRTQRARLLHKKRLASVKRTVNWDEVIHAKAGN
;
A
#
# COMPACT_ATOMS: atom_id res chain seq x y z
N MET A 1 -32.91 12.25 -2.98
CA MET A 1 -31.92 13.11 -2.30
C MET A 1 -30.56 12.42 -2.36
N ALA A 2 -29.49 13.13 -2.71
CA ALA A 2 -28.13 12.57 -2.67
C ALA A 2 -27.71 12.35 -1.20
N ASN A 3 -27.07 11.22 -0.90
CA ASN A 3 -26.49 10.98 0.42
C ASN A 3 -25.13 11.68 0.52
N MET A 4 -25.06 12.74 1.32
CA MET A 4 -23.88 13.61 1.47
C MET A 4 -22.98 13.19 2.65
N GLY A 5 -23.34 12.16 3.40
CA GLY A 5 -22.65 11.73 4.60
C GLY A 5 -23.20 12.33 5.90
N LYS A 6 -22.87 11.68 7.03
CA LYS A 6 -23.43 11.99 8.35
C LYS A 6 -23.03 13.36 8.89
N ASP A 7 -21.86 13.86 8.50
CA ASP A 7 -21.30 15.12 9.00
C ASP A 7 -21.57 16.29 8.06
N PHE A 8 -22.39 16.08 7.03
CA PHE A 8 -22.74 17.12 6.08
C PHE A 8 -23.57 18.21 6.75
N LYS A 9 -23.04 19.45 6.70
CA LYS A 9 -23.77 20.65 7.06
C LYS A 9 -24.13 21.40 5.78
N ALA A 10 -25.41 21.41 5.45
CA ALA A 10 -25.90 22.08 4.26
C ALA A 10 -25.56 23.58 4.31
N PRO A 11 -25.01 24.15 3.23
CA PRO A 11 -24.85 25.60 3.12
C PRO A 11 -26.19 26.33 3.22
N ARG A 12 -26.14 27.65 3.49
CA ARG A 12 -27.34 28.49 3.35
C ARG A 12 -27.86 28.38 1.93
N GLN A 13 -29.18 28.32 1.75
CA GLN A 13 -29.80 28.12 0.43
C GLN A 13 -29.33 29.15 -0.61
N ALA A 14 -29.17 30.42 -0.21
CA ALA A 14 -28.73 31.50 -1.08
C ALA A 14 -27.21 31.51 -1.37
N ASP A 15 -26.42 30.67 -0.69
CA ASP A 15 -24.96 30.64 -0.86
C ASP A 15 -24.56 29.76 -2.05
N VAL A 16 -24.74 30.32 -3.24
CA VAL A 16 -24.46 29.63 -4.51
C VAL A 16 -23.01 29.13 -4.58
N LYS A 17 -22.04 29.89 -4.05
CA LYS A 17 -20.62 29.50 -4.08
C LYS A 17 -20.36 28.26 -3.23
N GLN A 18 -20.96 28.18 -2.05
CA GLN A 18 -20.82 27.00 -1.19
C GLN A 18 -21.55 25.79 -1.78
N TRP A 19 -22.71 25.98 -2.42
CA TRP A 19 -23.38 24.88 -3.14
C TRP A 19 -22.56 24.36 -4.32
N GLN A 20 -21.97 25.24 -5.12
CA GLN A 20 -21.04 24.84 -6.20
C GLN A 20 -19.84 24.06 -5.67
N LYS A 21 -19.30 24.45 -4.51
CA LYS A 21 -18.20 23.73 -3.86
C LYS A 21 -18.62 22.30 -3.50
N VAL A 22 -19.78 22.17 -2.86
CA VAL A 22 -20.35 20.88 -2.46
C VAL A 22 -20.59 19.99 -3.68
N GLU A 23 -21.17 20.55 -4.75
CA GLU A 23 -21.41 19.84 -6.01
C GLU A 23 -20.11 19.35 -6.65
N GLN A 24 -19.08 20.20 -6.76
CA GLN A 24 -17.80 19.80 -7.34
C GLN A 24 -17.12 18.68 -6.53
N LEU A 25 -17.16 18.77 -5.20
CA LEU A 25 -16.63 17.73 -4.33
C LEU A 25 -17.40 16.42 -4.50
N TYR A 26 -18.72 16.47 -4.48
CA TYR A 26 -19.59 15.31 -4.64
C TYR A 26 -19.37 14.60 -5.98
N ASN A 27 -19.30 15.37 -7.07
CA ASN A 27 -19.03 14.84 -8.41
C ASN A 27 -17.65 14.18 -8.54
N ASN A 28 -16.71 14.51 -7.64
CA ASN A 28 -15.40 13.87 -7.55
C ASN A 28 -15.35 12.75 -6.49
N GLY A 29 -16.51 12.31 -5.97
CA GLY A 29 -16.63 11.19 -5.03
C GLY A 29 -16.36 11.56 -3.57
N TYR A 30 -16.30 12.84 -3.23
CA TYR A 30 -16.12 13.28 -1.85
C TYR A 30 -17.46 13.48 -1.15
N ILE A 31 -17.62 12.81 -0.02
CA ILE A 31 -18.73 13.01 0.92
C ILE A 31 -18.20 13.46 2.29
N PHE A 32 -19.10 13.96 3.12
CA PHE A 32 -18.84 14.47 4.46
C PHE A 32 -19.24 13.41 5.48
N SER A 33 -18.45 12.34 5.56
CA SER A 33 -18.63 11.28 6.53
C SER A 33 -17.31 10.95 7.19
N SER A 34 -17.25 11.08 8.50
CA SER A 34 -16.17 10.55 9.31
C SER A 34 -16.42 9.07 9.58
N CYS A 35 -15.38 8.25 9.41
CA CYS A 35 -15.41 6.83 9.77
C CYS A 35 -15.12 6.61 11.28
N GLY A 36 -15.14 7.67 12.10
CA GLY A 36 -14.71 7.62 13.51
C GLY A 36 -13.21 7.39 13.74
N CYS A 37 -12.48 6.89 12.75
CA CYS A 37 -11.05 6.57 12.84
C CYS A 37 -10.08 7.68 12.38
N GLY A 38 -10.59 8.87 12.01
CA GLY A 38 -9.74 9.95 11.48
C GLY A 38 -10.46 11.15 10.83
N GLY A 39 -11.75 11.38 11.15
CA GLY A 39 -12.54 12.46 10.53
C GLY A 39 -12.80 12.25 9.02
N SER A 40 -13.42 13.23 8.37
CA SER A 40 -13.65 13.23 6.91
C SER A 40 -12.38 13.58 6.10
N GLY A 41 -11.25 13.82 6.78
CA GLY A 41 -10.12 14.59 6.27
C GLY A 41 -10.46 16.06 6.08
N ASP A 42 -9.45 16.91 5.93
CA ASP A 42 -9.65 18.32 5.63
C ASP A 42 -10.33 18.49 4.26
N ARG A 43 -11.33 19.37 4.23
CA ARG A 43 -12.08 19.74 3.02
C ARG A 43 -11.86 21.22 2.75
N PRO A 44 -11.85 21.64 1.47
CA PRO A 44 -11.70 23.05 1.13
C PRO A 44 -12.82 23.88 1.78
N ALA A 45 -12.43 25.03 2.33
CA ALA A 45 -13.34 25.99 2.93
C ALA A 45 -14.08 26.78 1.84
N THR A 46 -13.38 27.10 0.75
CA THR A 46 -13.87 27.93 -0.35
C THR A 46 -13.97 27.17 -1.67
N LEU A 47 -14.70 27.74 -2.63
CA LEU A 47 -14.83 27.16 -3.97
C LEU A 47 -13.50 27.17 -4.74
N GLN A 48 -12.68 28.21 -4.54
CA GLN A 48 -11.40 28.39 -5.22
C GLN A 48 -10.38 27.33 -4.82
N GLU A 49 -10.47 26.82 -3.60
CA GLU A 49 -9.59 25.77 -3.08
C GLU A 49 -9.90 24.38 -3.62
N VAL A 50 -11.06 24.17 -4.25
CA VAL A 50 -11.49 22.84 -4.72
C VAL A 50 -10.53 22.28 -5.76
N GLN A 51 -10.16 23.07 -6.77
CA GLN A 51 -9.29 22.58 -7.85
C GLN A 51 -7.87 22.24 -7.37
N PRO A 52 -7.19 23.12 -6.58
CA PRO A 52 -5.93 22.76 -5.94
C PRO A 52 -6.04 21.50 -5.06
N PHE A 53 -7.11 21.39 -4.26
CA PHE A 53 -7.36 20.21 -3.43
C PHE A 53 -7.47 18.93 -4.27
N LEU A 54 -8.29 18.93 -5.33
CA LEU A 54 -8.47 17.77 -6.19
C LEU A 54 -7.17 17.37 -6.91
N ALA A 55 -6.38 18.35 -7.37
CA ALA A 55 -5.09 18.12 -7.99
C ALA A 55 -4.11 17.45 -7.01
N GLU A 56 -4.06 17.95 -5.77
CA GLU A 56 -3.21 17.40 -4.72
C GLU A 56 -3.61 15.97 -4.36
N GLN A 57 -4.91 15.71 -4.18
CA GLN A 57 -5.40 14.36 -3.88
C GLN A 57 -5.06 13.35 -4.99
N LYS A 58 -5.14 13.78 -6.26
CA LYS A 58 -4.69 12.95 -7.39
C LYS A 58 -3.19 12.67 -7.33
N ARG A 59 -2.37 13.67 -7.00
CA ARG A 59 -0.92 13.53 -6.84
C ARG A 59 -0.56 12.54 -5.73
N LEU A 60 -1.13 12.72 -4.54
CA LEU A 60 -0.89 11.85 -3.38
C LEU A 60 -1.31 10.40 -3.67
N LYS A 61 -2.46 10.21 -4.32
CA LYS A 61 -2.91 8.87 -4.73
C LYS A 61 -1.93 8.22 -5.73
N ALA A 62 -1.45 8.98 -6.73
CA ALA A 62 -0.49 8.48 -7.69
C ALA A 62 0.85 8.10 -7.02
N GLU A 63 1.32 8.92 -6.08
CA GLU A 63 2.54 8.63 -5.32
C GLU A 63 2.38 7.39 -4.44
N TRP A 64 1.27 7.26 -3.73
CA TRP A 64 0.97 6.07 -2.93
C TRP A 64 0.97 4.80 -3.78
N ILE A 65 0.33 4.82 -4.96
CA ILE A 65 0.33 3.70 -5.90
C ILE A 65 1.76 3.37 -6.34
N ARG A 66 2.57 4.38 -6.70
CA ARG A 66 3.97 4.17 -7.11
C ARG A 66 4.78 3.50 -6.00
N GLN A 67 4.66 3.99 -4.76
CA GLN A 67 5.36 3.44 -3.61
C GLN A 67 4.93 2.00 -3.33
N ALA A 68 3.63 1.70 -3.39
CA ALA A 68 3.11 0.34 -3.21
C ALA A 68 3.67 -0.63 -4.25
N VAL A 69 3.80 -0.21 -5.51
CA VAL A 69 4.40 -1.01 -6.59
C VAL A 69 5.88 -1.29 -6.32
N ILE A 70 6.65 -0.26 -5.92
CA ILE A 70 8.08 -0.40 -5.59
C ILE A 70 8.27 -1.36 -4.41
N GLN A 71 7.49 -1.19 -3.35
CA GLN A 71 7.57 -2.04 -2.16
C GLN A 71 7.25 -3.50 -2.50
N LYS A 72 6.17 -3.75 -3.24
CA LYS A 72 5.81 -5.10 -3.70
C LYS A 72 6.95 -5.75 -4.48
N ARG A 73 7.60 -5.00 -5.37
CA ARG A 73 8.73 -5.50 -6.16
C ARG A 73 9.95 -5.79 -5.29
N ALA A 74 10.25 -4.96 -4.30
CA ALA A 74 11.35 -5.18 -3.38
C ALA A 74 11.16 -6.47 -2.56
N VAL A 75 9.93 -6.72 -2.08
CA VAL A 75 9.58 -7.96 -1.37
C VAL A 75 9.77 -9.18 -2.28
N GLU A 76 9.21 -9.15 -3.49
CA GLU A 76 9.34 -10.24 -4.47
C GLU A 76 10.81 -10.55 -4.79
N LEU A 77 11.65 -9.53 -4.96
CA LEU A 77 13.07 -9.71 -5.21
C LEU A 77 13.81 -10.32 -4.01
N SER A 78 13.46 -9.91 -2.79
CA SER A 78 14.01 -10.48 -1.54
C SER A 78 13.67 -11.96 -1.40
N GLU A 79 12.42 -12.32 -1.67
CA GLU A 79 11.95 -13.72 -1.64
C GLU A 79 12.69 -14.58 -2.67
N LYS A 80 12.81 -14.09 -3.92
CA LYS A 80 13.56 -14.79 -4.98
C LYS A 80 15.03 -15.02 -4.61
N ARG A 81 15.68 -14.04 -3.99
CA ARG A 81 17.07 -14.17 -3.50
C ARG A 81 17.17 -15.25 -2.43
N THR A 82 16.24 -15.24 -1.47
CA THR A 82 16.18 -16.22 -0.38
C THR A 82 15.95 -17.64 -0.92
N GLN A 83 15.01 -17.81 -1.84
CA GLN A 83 14.74 -19.09 -2.50
C GLN A 83 15.97 -19.61 -3.26
N ARG A 84 16.65 -18.73 -4.01
CA ARG A 84 17.88 -19.08 -4.74
C ARG A 84 18.98 -19.53 -3.78
N ALA A 85 19.20 -18.82 -2.67
CA ALA A 85 20.19 -19.20 -1.67
C ALA A 85 19.90 -20.59 -1.06
N ARG A 86 18.64 -20.87 -0.72
CA ARG A 86 18.21 -22.19 -0.21
C ARG A 86 18.46 -23.30 -1.23
N LEU A 87 18.12 -23.07 -2.50
CA LEU A 87 18.35 -24.04 -3.58
C LEU A 87 19.85 -24.33 -3.79
N LEU A 88 20.68 -23.29 -3.78
CA LEU A 88 22.14 -23.44 -3.87
C LEU A 88 22.69 -24.23 -2.69
N HIS A 89 22.24 -23.93 -1.47
CA HIS A 89 22.62 -24.67 -0.27
C HIS A 89 22.22 -26.16 -0.37
N LYS A 90 20.98 -26.45 -0.78
CA LYS A 90 20.50 -27.84 -0.99
C LYS A 90 21.34 -28.58 -2.04
N LYS A 91 21.65 -27.92 -3.17
CA LYS A 91 22.52 -28.49 -4.22
C LYS A 91 23.93 -28.79 -3.69
N ARG A 92 24.50 -27.87 -2.90
CA ARG A 92 25.81 -28.07 -2.26
C ARG A 92 25.81 -29.25 -1.31
N LEU A 93 24.82 -29.36 -0.42
CA LEU A 93 24.68 -30.50 0.48
C LEU A 93 24.55 -31.83 -0.26
N ALA A 94 23.75 -31.87 -1.34
CA ALA A 94 23.59 -33.06 -2.18
C ALA A 94 24.88 -33.42 -2.94
N SER A 95 25.73 -32.44 -3.27
CA SER A 95 27.05 -32.70 -3.84
C SER A 95 27.99 -33.32 -2.81
N VAL A 96 28.08 -32.73 -1.62
CA VAL A 96 28.93 -33.26 -0.52
C VAL A 96 28.51 -34.68 -0.15
N LYS A 97 27.21 -34.96 -0.04
CA LYS A 97 26.70 -36.30 0.24
C LYS A 97 27.07 -37.35 -0.82
N ARG A 98 27.27 -36.94 -2.08
CA ARG A 98 27.66 -37.85 -3.17
C ARG A 98 29.17 -38.09 -3.20
N THR A 99 29.96 -37.11 -2.80
CA THR A 99 31.43 -37.19 -2.87
C THR A 99 32.06 -37.75 -1.59
N VAL A 100 31.35 -37.69 -0.47
CA VAL A 100 31.82 -38.24 0.82
C VAL A 100 31.20 -39.62 1.03
N ASN A 101 32.06 -40.63 1.21
CA ASN A 101 31.64 -41.94 1.71
C ASN A 101 31.40 -41.82 3.22
N TRP A 102 30.14 -41.67 3.62
CA TRP A 102 29.78 -41.46 5.02
C TRP A 102 30.06 -42.68 5.90
N ASP A 103 30.12 -43.90 5.33
CA ASP A 103 30.42 -45.12 6.08
C ASP A 103 31.89 -45.12 6.55
N GLU A 104 32.84 -44.72 5.69
CA GLU A 104 34.25 -44.54 6.09
C GLU A 104 34.43 -43.45 7.15
N VAL A 105 33.71 -42.33 7.04
CA VAL A 105 33.80 -41.22 8.00
C VAL A 105 33.21 -41.59 9.37
N ILE A 106 32.14 -42.38 9.39
CA ILE A 106 31.50 -42.85 10.62
C ILE A 106 32.40 -43.90 11.30
N HIS A 107 32.96 -44.85 10.56
CA HIS A 107 33.90 -45.84 11.10
C HIS A 107 35.20 -45.21 11.62
N ALA A 108 35.73 -44.19 10.95
CA ALA A 108 36.91 -43.44 11.41
C ALA A 108 36.68 -42.68 12.73
N LYS A 109 35.43 -42.32 13.06
CA LYS A 109 35.06 -41.64 14.31
C LYS A 109 34.69 -42.57 15.45
N ALA A 110 34.31 -43.81 15.16
CA ALA A 110 33.94 -44.81 16.18
C ALA A 110 35.14 -45.64 16.67
N GLY A 111 36.29 -45.54 16.00
CA GLY A 111 37.52 -46.29 16.32
C GLY A 111 38.57 -45.53 17.15
N ASN A 112 38.21 -44.42 17.82
CA ASN A 112 39.07 -43.68 18.72
C ASN A 112 38.39 -43.47 20.08
#